data_AF-A0A1V3XB48-F1
#
_entry.id   AF-A0A1V3XB48-F1
#
_cell.length_a   1.000
_cell.length_b   1.000
_cell.length_c   1.000
_cell.angle_alpha   90.00
_cell.angle_beta   90.00
_cell.angle_gamma   90.00
#
_symmetry.space_group_name_H-M   'P 1'
#
loop_
_entity.id
_entity.type
_entity.pdbx_description
1 polymer ?
#
loop_
_entity_poly.entity_id
_entity_poly.type
_entity_poly.pdbx_seq_one_letter_code
_entity_poly.pdbx_strand_id
1 'polypeptide(L)'
;MSYLKRFASVTCLNGHVHQVFSKTEGNVTFHSGTTTAYPLPHPGDGPAPKPLTLPAGKLHDALGIREVSYQTGQHTLALKERTLL
;
A
#
# COMPACT_ATOMS: atom_id res chain seq x y z
N MET A 1 -0.84 -6.27 16.14
CA MET A 1 -1.68 -6.89 15.08
C MET A 1 -2.42 -8.13 15.60
N SER A 2 -3.39 -8.00 16.52
CA SER A 2 -4.20 -9.16 16.96
C SER A 2 -5.47 -9.34 16.13
N TYR A 3 -6.14 -8.24 15.76
CA TYR A 3 -7.45 -8.27 15.09
C TYR A 3 -7.44 -8.90 13.69
N LEU A 4 -6.33 -8.79 12.95
CA LEU A 4 -6.22 -9.31 11.57
C LEU A 4 -5.78 -10.77 11.50
N LYS A 5 -5.33 -11.37 12.63
CA LYS A 5 -4.83 -12.76 12.66
C LYS A 5 -5.88 -13.80 12.27
N ARG A 6 -7.17 -13.48 12.43
CA ARG A 6 -8.28 -14.40 12.14
C ARG A 6 -8.50 -14.66 10.65
N PHE A 7 -7.99 -13.79 9.78
CA PHE A 7 -8.17 -13.91 8.33
C PHE A 7 -7.04 -14.72 7.72
N ALA A 8 -7.31 -15.60 6.76
CA ALA A 8 -6.24 -16.40 6.14
C ALA A 8 -5.33 -15.58 5.20
N SER A 9 -5.85 -14.49 4.63
CA SER A 9 -5.14 -13.56 3.77
C SER A 9 -5.76 -12.17 3.89
N VAL A 10 -4.93 -11.14 4.02
CA VAL A 10 -5.37 -9.74 4.11
C VAL A 10 -4.50 -8.89 3.20
N THR A 11 -5.15 -8.09 2.36
CA THR A 11 -4.50 -7.02 1.59
C THR A 11 -4.89 -5.68 2.19
N CYS A 12 -3.90 -4.90 2.62
CA CYS A 12 -4.08 -3.54 3.12
C CYS A 12 -3.64 -2.54 2.06
N LEU A 13 -4.57 -1.71 1.58
CA LEU A 13 -4.26 -0.55 0.75
C LEU A 13 -4.18 0.67 1.66
N ASN A 14 -3.04 1.37 1.68
CA ASN A 14 -2.84 2.47 2.62
C ASN A 14 -2.24 3.73 1.96
N GLY A 15 -2.48 4.87 2.62
CA GLY A 15 -1.93 6.18 2.28
C GLY A 15 -1.21 6.81 3.47
N HIS A 16 -1.37 8.13 3.66
CA HIS A 16 -0.84 8.95 4.77
C HIS A 16 0.69 9.16 4.77
N VAL A 17 1.48 8.16 4.42
CA VAL A 17 2.96 8.23 4.46
C VAL A 17 3.55 8.90 3.20
N HIS A 18 2.76 9.04 2.13
CA HIS A 18 3.16 9.71 0.88
C HIS A 18 4.39 9.05 0.22
N GLN A 19 4.56 7.75 0.42
CA GLN A 19 5.67 6.96 -0.13
C GLN A 19 5.12 5.64 -0.66
N VAL A 20 5.64 5.21 -1.82
CA VAL A 20 5.26 3.94 -2.44
C VAL A 20 6.16 2.83 -1.90
N PHE A 21 5.58 1.88 -1.20
CA PHE A 21 6.25 0.65 -0.77
C PHE A 21 5.25 -0.50 -0.73
N SER A 22 5.78 -1.70 -0.50
CA SER A 22 4.99 -2.88 -0.17
C SER A 22 5.72 -3.70 0.87
N LYS A 23 4.97 -4.28 1.80
CA LYS A 23 5.52 -5.09 2.90
C LYS A 23 4.55 -6.21 3.25
N THR A 24 5.07 -7.40 3.51
CA THR A 24 4.27 -8.51 4.01
C THR A 24 4.70 -8.87 5.42
N GLU A 25 3.73 -9.01 6.32
CA GLU A 25 3.92 -9.49 7.69
C GLU A 25 2.94 -10.64 7.93
N GLY A 26 3.45 -11.88 7.92
CA GLY A 26 2.62 -13.07 8.01
C GLY A 26 1.61 -13.16 6.86
N ASN A 27 0.32 -13.17 7.20
CA ASN A 27 -0.82 -13.25 6.28
C ASN A 27 -1.31 -11.88 5.76
N VAL A 28 -0.67 -10.78 6.17
CA VAL A 28 -1.07 -9.41 5.81
C VAL A 28 -0.06 -8.80 4.85
N THR A 29 -0.51 -8.35 3.68
CA THR A 29 0.32 -7.61 2.71
C THR A 29 -0.17 -6.17 2.60
N PHE A 30 0.74 -5.23 2.81
CA PHE A 30 0.53 -3.80 2.73
C PHE A 30 1.01 -3.26 1.38
N HIS A 31 0.19 -2.44 0.74
CA HIS A 31 0.54 -1.67 -0.45
C HIS A 31 0.21 -0.20 -0.20
N SER A 32 1.23 0.65 -0.20
CA SER A 32 1.04 2.08 -0.04
C SER A 32 0.99 2.82 -1.38
N GLY A 33 0.17 3.85 -1.44
CA GLY A 33 0.18 4.86 -2.49
C GLY A 33 1.01 6.09 -2.10
N THR A 34 1.44 6.84 -3.12
CA THR A 34 1.95 8.21 -2.93
C THR A 34 0.80 9.22 -2.99
N THR A 35 1.11 10.48 -2.73
CA THR A 35 0.18 11.60 -2.80
C THR A 35 -0.01 12.09 -4.24
N THR A 36 -1.18 12.66 -4.51
CA THR A 36 -1.53 13.29 -5.78
C THR A 36 -1.43 14.83 -5.73
N ALA A 37 -0.93 15.40 -4.63
CA ALA A 37 -0.89 16.86 -4.44
C ALA A 37 0.52 17.46 -4.64
N TYR A 38 1.53 16.90 -3.98
CA TYR A 38 2.92 17.37 -4.03
C TYR A 38 3.86 16.22 -3.71
N PRO A 39 5.04 16.11 -4.34
CA PRO A 39 6.00 15.07 -3.96
C PRO A 39 6.71 15.41 -2.66
N LEU A 40 7.18 14.35 -1.99
CA LEU A 40 8.10 14.41 -0.86
C LEU A 40 9.49 13.89 -1.29
N PRO A 41 10.56 14.20 -0.54
CA PRO A 41 11.86 13.57 -0.71
C PRO A 41 11.77 12.05 -0.60
N HIS A 42 12.73 11.33 -1.19
CA HIS A 42 12.84 9.90 -0.97
C HIS A 42 13.16 9.58 0.49
N PRO A 43 12.82 8.37 0.98
CA PRO A 43 13.22 7.96 2.33
C PRO A 43 14.73 8.12 2.54
N GLY A 44 15.12 8.84 3.60
CA GLY A 44 16.52 9.12 3.91
C GLY A 44 17.06 10.44 3.32
N ASP A 45 16.32 11.07 2.40
CA ASP A 45 16.70 12.37 1.85
C ASP A 45 16.21 13.50 2.77
N GLY A 46 17.18 14.24 3.33
CA GLY A 46 16.91 15.42 4.14
C GLY A 46 16.39 15.13 5.55
N PRO A 47 16.18 16.19 6.35
CA PRO A 47 15.87 16.05 7.77
C PRO A 47 14.39 15.77 8.05
N ALA A 48 13.49 16.00 7.09
CA ALA A 48 12.04 15.87 7.29
C ALA A 48 11.27 15.71 5.95
N PRO A 49 10.09 15.06 5.98
CA PRO A 49 9.22 14.91 4.81
C PRO A 49 8.48 16.22 4.49
N LYS A 50 9.16 17.18 3.85
CA LYS A 50 8.57 18.46 3.43
C LYS A 50 8.23 18.47 1.93
N PRO A 51 7.16 19.14 1.50
CA PRO A 51 6.84 19.30 0.08
C PRO A 51 8.04 19.83 -0.72
N LEU A 52 8.32 19.23 -1.88
CA LEU A 52 9.38 19.70 -2.77
C LEU A 52 8.86 20.84 -3.68
N THR A 53 9.65 21.90 -3.79
CA THR A 53 9.45 22.90 -4.86
C THR A 53 10.02 22.36 -6.15
N LEU A 54 9.20 22.35 -7.21
CA LEU A 54 9.60 21.88 -8.54
C LEU A 54 9.65 23.03 -9.54
N PRO A 55 10.44 22.91 -10.62
CA PRO A 55 10.32 23.79 -11.78
C PRO A 55 8.90 23.80 -12.35
N ALA A 56 8.51 24.91 -12.97
CA ALA A 56 7.21 25.02 -13.63
C ALA A 56 7.00 23.89 -14.65
N GLY A 57 5.81 23.30 -14.65
CA GLY A 57 5.44 22.20 -15.54
C GLY A 57 5.92 20.80 -15.12
N LYS A 58 6.71 20.66 -14.04
CA LYS A 58 7.24 19.36 -13.60
C LYS A 58 6.42 18.61 -12.57
N LEU A 59 5.30 19.18 -12.11
CA LEU A 59 4.46 18.55 -11.10
C LEU A 59 3.86 17.23 -11.58
N HIS A 60 3.37 17.17 -12.82
CA HIS A 60 2.77 15.96 -13.37
C HIS A 60 3.78 14.79 -13.40
N ASP A 61 5.02 15.05 -13.83
CA ASP A 61 6.08 14.04 -13.89
C ASP A 61 6.47 13.50 -12.50
N ALA A 62 6.30 14.30 -11.45
CA ALA A 62 6.67 13.96 -10.08
C ALA A 62 5.53 13.28 -9.28
N LEU A 63 4.30 13.34 -9.78
CA LEU A 63 3.14 12.72 -9.17
C LEU A 63 2.82 11.42 -9.88
N GLY A 64 2.13 10.52 -9.18
CA GLY A 64 1.73 9.24 -9.74
C GLY A 64 0.39 8.80 -9.19
N ILE A 65 -0.31 7.99 -9.98
CA ILE A 65 -1.52 7.28 -9.56
C ILE A 65 -1.15 5.79 -9.46
N ARG A 66 -1.54 5.15 -8.36
CA ARG A 66 -1.40 3.70 -8.20
C ARG A 66 -2.79 3.08 -8.33
N GLU A 67 -2.97 2.26 -9.34
CA GLU A 67 -4.23 1.57 -9.60
C GLU A 67 -4.21 0.18 -8.96
N VAL A 68 -5.37 -0.23 -8.43
CA VAL A 68 -5.59 -1.57 -7.90
C VAL A 68 -6.90 -2.09 -8.46
N SER A 69 -6.84 -3.21 -9.17
CA SER A 69 -8.01 -3.90 -9.68
C SER A 69 -8.29 -5.14 -8.82
N TYR A 70 -9.53 -5.30 -8.38
CA TYR A 70 -10.01 -6.54 -7.79
C TYR A 70 -10.58 -7.45 -8.88
N GLN A 71 -10.15 -8.70 -8.91
CA GLN A 71 -10.69 -9.73 -9.81
C GLN A 71 -11.15 -10.91 -8.95
N THR A 72 -12.40 -11.32 -9.11
CA THR A 72 -12.89 -12.55 -8.48
C THR A 72 -12.29 -13.76 -9.18
N GLY A 73 -11.75 -14.71 -8.41
CA GLY A 73 -11.27 -15.97 -8.96
C GLY A 73 -12.39 -16.74 -9.66
N GLN A 74 -12.04 -17.49 -10.71
CA GLN A 74 -12.96 -18.36 -11.43
C GLN A 74 -13.20 -19.71 -10.73
N HIS A 75 -12.39 -20.03 -9.72
CA HIS A 75 -12.43 -21.29 -8.99
C HIS A 75 -13.06 -21.11 -7.62
N THR A 76 -13.83 -22.12 -7.20
CA THR A 76 -14.36 -22.22 -5.83
C THR A 76 -13.22 -22.17 -4.81
N LEU A 77 -13.41 -21.41 -3.74
CA LEU A 77 -12.43 -21.34 -2.65
C LEU A 77 -12.26 -22.72 -1.99
N ALA A 78 -11.02 -23.07 -1.67
CA ALA A 78 -10.74 -24.30 -0.93
C ALA A 78 -11.29 -24.18 0.50
N LEU A 79 -12.27 -25.03 0.82
CA LEU A 79 -12.77 -25.17 2.19
C LEU A 79 -11.78 -26.01 3.00
N LYS A 80 -11.38 -25.50 4.17
CA LYS A 80 -10.64 -26.26 5.17
C LYS A 80 -11.48 -26.35 6.42
N GLU A 81 -11.94 -27.57 6.73
CA GLU A 81 -12.59 -27.88 8.00
C GLU A 81 -11.54 -28.37 9.01
N ARG A 82 -11.73 -28.01 10.28
CA ARG A 82 -10.96 -28.56 11.40
C ARG A 82 -11.91 -28.85 12.54
N THR A 83 -11.83 -30.05 13.11
CA THR A 83 -12.51 -30.39 14.35
C THR A 83 -11.85 -29.65 15.50
N LEU A 84 -12.64 -29.09 16.41
CA LEU A 84 -12.14 -28.58 17.68
C LEU A 84 -11.72 -29.80 18.54
N LEU A 85 -10.47 -29.82 19.01
CA LEU A 85 -9.97 -30.75 20.02
C LEU A 85 -10.13 -30.12 21.40
#